data_AF-A0A7Z9ZZ65-F1
#
_entry.id   AF-A0A7Z9ZZ65-F1
#
_cell.length_a   1.000
_cell.length_b   1.000
_cell.length_c   1.000
_cell.angle_alpha   90.00
_cell.angle_beta   90.00
_cell.angle_gamma   90.00
#
_symmetry.space_group_name_H-M   'P 1'
#
loop_
_entity.id
_entity.type
_entity.pdbx_description
1 polymer ?
#
loop_
_entity_poly.entity_id
_entity_poly.type
_entity_poly.pdbx_seq_one_letter_code
_entity_poly.pdbx_strand_id
1 'polypeptide(L)'
;MGKQLVAWQGISVEVPEDWTLGDIGAGERSGYLRLDDRDMPRLEVKWEHAPRGSDPELVVRRFLNMLKRGRKGQRAEEVRRGLPLIPEREERKTLCFLWRGNFKGYGAAWFCRECKRAVIAQVLGRADERGLEELAKEVLSSLRDHPEGEETVWSVYGLTVVVPSDWRLLGFRFLTGYLNLKFGRGKDTVTVHRWAMAEHLLSEGDLFDFLLQRGSKSLRKVNLEG
;
A
#
# COMPACT_ATOMS: atom_id res chain seq x y z
N MET A 1 8.19 5.52 -18.68
CA MET A 1 7.45 4.35 -18.15
C MET A 1 6.09 4.85 -17.71
N GLY A 2 5.04 4.05 -17.94
CA GLY A 2 3.73 4.36 -17.39
C GLY A 2 3.73 4.26 -15.86
N LYS A 3 2.73 4.88 -15.23
CA LYS A 3 2.58 4.94 -13.77
C LYS A 3 1.20 4.45 -13.37
N GLN A 4 1.12 3.87 -12.19
CA GLN A 4 -0.13 3.51 -11.55
C GLN A 4 -0.21 4.07 -10.13
N LEU A 5 -1.43 4.34 -9.70
CA LEU A 5 -1.74 4.63 -8.31
C LEU A 5 -1.99 3.32 -7.55
N VAL A 6 -1.23 3.09 -6.48
CA VAL A 6 -1.54 2.06 -5.49
C VAL A 6 -2.03 2.74 -4.23
N ALA A 7 -3.15 2.27 -3.69
CA ALA A 7 -3.74 2.83 -2.48
C ALA A 7 -4.33 1.75 -1.57
N TRP A 8 -3.95 1.78 -0.29
CA TRP A 8 -4.37 0.81 0.70
C TRP A 8 -4.38 1.42 2.10
N GLN A 9 -5.49 1.26 2.84
CA GLN A 9 -5.62 1.73 4.23
C GLN A 9 -5.32 3.24 4.42
N GLY A 10 -5.67 4.05 3.42
CA GLY A 10 -5.41 5.50 3.41
C GLY A 10 -3.97 5.89 3.07
N ILE A 11 -3.07 4.91 2.86
CA ILE A 11 -1.77 5.15 2.21
C ILE A 11 -1.99 5.15 0.70
N SER A 12 -1.42 6.11 -0.02
CA SER A 12 -1.37 6.08 -1.49
C SER A 12 0.02 6.45 -2.01
N VAL A 13 0.37 5.91 -3.17
CA VAL A 13 1.69 6.09 -3.79
C VAL A 13 1.58 5.89 -5.31
N GLU A 14 2.28 6.73 -6.07
CA GLU A 14 2.47 6.54 -7.51
C GLU A 14 3.73 5.73 -7.76
N VAL A 15 3.61 4.67 -8.55
CA VAL A 15 4.69 3.72 -8.82
C VAL A 15 4.71 3.33 -10.31
N PRO A 16 5.82 2.79 -10.81
CA PRO A 16 5.84 2.14 -12.12
C PRO A 16 4.72 1.13 -12.34
N GLU A 17 4.17 1.09 -13.55
CA GLU A 17 3.07 0.17 -13.95
C GLU A 17 3.44 -1.33 -13.85
N ASP A 18 4.72 -1.67 -13.93
CA ASP A 18 5.21 -3.04 -13.84
C ASP A 18 5.36 -3.54 -12.38
N TRP A 19 5.19 -2.65 -11.39
CA TRP A 19 5.18 -3.04 -9.98
C TRP A 19 3.82 -3.62 -9.60
N THR A 20 3.82 -4.75 -8.93
CA THR A 20 2.59 -5.48 -8.55
C THR A 20 2.57 -5.73 -7.05
N LEU A 21 1.38 -6.01 -6.53
CA LEU A 21 1.19 -6.27 -5.10
C LEU A 21 1.87 -7.59 -4.71
N GLY A 22 2.94 -7.47 -3.93
CA GLY A 22 3.72 -8.59 -3.42
C GLY A 22 3.18 -9.13 -2.09
N ASP A 23 2.81 -8.22 -1.19
CA ASP A 23 2.32 -8.59 0.15
C ASP A 23 1.60 -7.41 0.83
N ILE A 24 0.55 -7.67 1.64
CA ILE A 24 -0.19 -6.61 2.36
C ILE A 24 -0.66 -7.00 3.76
N GLY A 25 -0.70 -6.01 4.64
CA GLY A 25 -1.31 -6.08 5.96
C GLY A 25 -2.73 -5.51 6.01
N ALA A 26 -3.59 -6.10 6.85
CA ALA A 26 -4.99 -5.71 6.98
C ALA A 26 -5.26 -4.57 7.98
N GLY A 27 -4.28 -4.15 8.78
CA GLY A 27 -4.53 -3.24 9.91
C GLY A 27 -4.43 -1.75 9.55
N GLU A 28 -5.49 -1.01 9.86
CA GLU A 28 -5.50 0.46 9.73
C GLU A 28 -4.50 1.13 10.69
N ARG A 29 -4.39 0.60 11.92
CA ARG A 29 -3.48 1.11 12.97
C ARG A 29 -2.07 0.58 12.86
N SER A 30 -1.87 -0.57 12.24
CA SER A 30 -0.54 -1.10 11.95
C SER A 30 -0.65 -2.05 10.79
N GLY A 31 0.17 -1.81 9.78
CA GLY A 31 0.11 -2.58 8.54
C GLY A 31 1.34 -2.39 7.70
N TYR A 32 1.31 -3.03 6.55
CA TYR A 32 2.38 -2.97 5.57
C TYR A 32 1.82 -3.10 4.16
N LEU A 33 2.56 -2.58 3.20
CA LEU A 33 2.31 -2.68 1.77
C LEU A 33 3.65 -2.97 1.12
N ARG A 34 3.75 -4.06 0.37
CA ARG A 34 4.91 -4.41 -0.44
C ARG A 34 4.52 -4.51 -1.91
N LEU A 35 5.28 -3.84 -2.76
CA LEU A 35 5.19 -3.96 -4.20
C LEU A 35 6.49 -4.55 -4.75
N ASP A 36 6.34 -5.48 -5.67
CA ASP A 36 7.41 -6.24 -6.30
C ASP A 36 7.41 -5.94 -7.81
N ASP A 37 8.58 -5.90 -8.43
CA ASP A 37 8.65 -6.09 -9.89
C ASP A 37 8.68 -7.60 -10.19
N ARG A 38 9.09 -7.98 -11.40
CA ARG A 38 9.22 -9.38 -11.81
C ARG A 38 10.22 -10.19 -10.95
N ASP A 39 11.24 -9.53 -10.41
CA ASP A 39 12.43 -10.19 -9.86
C ASP A 39 12.56 -9.99 -8.34
N MET A 40 12.15 -8.85 -7.80
CA MET A 40 12.39 -8.47 -6.41
C MET A 40 11.37 -7.46 -5.85
N PRO A 41 11.28 -7.35 -4.51
CA PRO A 41 10.61 -6.23 -3.88
C PRO A 41 11.21 -4.90 -4.30
N ARG A 42 10.35 -3.93 -4.58
CA ARG A 42 10.71 -2.60 -5.05
C ARG A 42 10.27 -1.49 -4.13
N LEU A 43 9.11 -1.62 -3.51
CA LEU A 43 8.61 -0.69 -2.50
C LEU A 43 8.15 -1.47 -1.29
N GLU A 44 8.60 -1.06 -0.11
CA GLU A 44 8.02 -1.47 1.16
C GLU A 44 7.57 -0.25 1.94
N VAL A 45 6.33 -0.25 2.40
CA VAL A 45 5.78 0.75 3.30
C VAL A 45 5.26 0.03 4.53
N LYS A 46 5.66 0.48 5.71
CA LYS A 46 5.15 0.00 7.01
C LYS A 46 4.65 1.19 7.80
N TRP A 47 3.51 1.03 8.45
CA TRP A 47 2.97 2.04 9.34
C TRP A 47 2.53 1.43 10.65
N GLU A 48 2.59 2.25 11.69
CA GLU A 48 2.04 1.95 13.01
C GLU A 48 1.50 3.22 13.64
N HIS A 49 0.44 3.09 14.44
CA HIS A 49 -0.07 4.17 15.25
C HIS A 49 0.97 4.51 16.31
N ALA A 50 1.35 5.77 16.38
CA ALA A 50 2.41 6.24 17.25
C ALA A 50 1.93 7.43 18.10
N PRO A 51 2.40 7.58 19.35
CA PRO A 51 2.10 8.75 20.16
C PRO A 51 2.52 10.05 19.47
N ARG A 52 1.82 11.15 19.80
CA ARG A 52 2.16 12.49 19.31
C ARG A 52 3.61 12.83 19.69
N GLY A 53 4.38 13.34 18.74
CA GLY A 53 5.79 13.68 18.95
C GLY A 53 6.75 12.50 18.80
N SER A 54 6.30 11.39 18.22
CA SER A 54 7.20 10.28 17.87
C SER A 54 8.32 10.75 16.96
N ASP A 55 9.54 10.35 17.30
CA ASP A 55 10.76 10.78 16.62
C ASP A 55 11.11 9.84 15.46
N PRO A 56 11.10 10.30 14.19
CA PRO A 56 11.44 9.47 13.03
C PRO A 56 12.81 8.80 13.15
N GLU A 57 13.75 9.42 13.84
CA GLU A 57 15.09 8.94 14.13
C GLU A 57 15.06 7.63 14.92
N LEU A 58 14.11 7.49 15.85
CA LEU A 58 13.90 6.27 16.60
C LEU A 58 13.37 5.15 15.69
N VAL A 59 12.45 5.47 14.79
CA VAL A 59 11.87 4.54 13.80
C VAL A 59 12.97 4.03 12.88
N VAL A 60 13.75 4.93 12.28
CA VAL A 60 14.88 4.58 11.41
C VAL A 60 15.92 3.75 12.18
N ARG A 61 16.27 4.13 13.41
CA ARG A 61 17.24 3.37 14.22
C ARG A 61 16.75 1.94 14.50
N ARG A 62 15.48 1.76 14.86
CA ARG A 62 14.88 0.42 15.09
C ARG A 62 14.92 -0.41 13.82
N PHE A 63 14.54 0.19 12.69
CA PHE A 63 14.57 -0.45 11.38
C PHE A 63 15.97 -0.90 10.96
N LEU A 64 16.96 0.00 11.04
CA LEU A 64 18.34 -0.33 10.68
C LEU A 64 18.95 -1.38 11.61
N ASN A 65 18.59 -1.37 12.90
CA ASN A 65 19.00 -2.43 13.83
C ASN A 65 18.39 -3.79 13.47
N MET A 66 17.14 -3.82 12.97
CA MET A 66 16.52 -5.04 12.46
C MET A 66 17.30 -5.56 11.24
N LEU A 67 17.64 -4.69 10.29
CA LEU A 67 18.42 -5.05 9.11
C LEU A 67 19.80 -5.61 9.48
N LYS A 68 20.51 -5.00 10.42
CA LYS A 68 21.82 -5.50 10.91
C LYS A 68 21.74 -6.89 11.54
N ARG A 69 20.60 -7.22 12.16
CA ARG A 69 20.34 -8.52 12.83
C ARG A 69 19.73 -9.57 11.89
N GLY A 70 19.55 -9.26 10.61
CA GLY A 70 19.02 -10.18 9.61
C GLY A 70 19.86 -11.45 9.44
N ARG A 71 19.29 -12.43 8.72
CA ARG A 71 19.98 -13.67 8.33
C ARG A 71 21.24 -13.34 7.52
N LYS A 72 22.23 -14.25 7.50
CA LYS A 72 23.44 -14.10 6.68
C LYS A 72 23.03 -13.89 5.21
N GLY A 73 23.48 -12.81 4.57
CA GLY A 73 23.05 -12.38 3.22
C GLY A 73 21.87 -11.40 3.19
N GLN A 74 21.17 -11.16 4.30
CA GLN A 74 20.14 -10.12 4.43
C GLN A 74 20.57 -8.97 5.36
N ARG A 75 21.78 -9.07 5.91
CA ARG A 75 22.34 -8.00 6.73
C ARG A 75 22.62 -6.80 5.85
N ALA A 76 22.25 -5.64 6.38
CA ALA A 76 22.53 -4.38 5.74
C ALA A 76 23.13 -3.41 6.75
N GLU A 77 23.96 -2.53 6.20
CA GLU A 77 24.58 -1.45 6.93
C GLU A 77 24.01 -0.12 6.44
N GLU A 78 23.91 0.80 7.38
CA GLU A 78 23.57 2.17 7.05
C GLU A 78 24.75 2.82 6.34
N VAL A 79 24.48 3.45 5.21
CA VAL A 79 25.50 4.18 4.44
C VAL A 79 25.39 5.67 4.72
N ARG A 80 24.16 6.22 4.77
CA ARG A 80 23.94 7.66 4.92
C ARG A 80 22.58 7.98 5.57
N ARG A 81 22.54 9.08 6.32
CA ARG A 81 21.32 9.71 6.87
C ARG A 81 21.22 11.17 6.43
N GLY A 82 20.01 11.73 6.54
CA GLY A 82 19.75 13.13 6.20
C GLY A 82 19.86 13.41 4.71
N LEU A 83 19.47 12.44 3.87
CA LEU A 83 19.44 12.63 2.43
C LEU A 83 18.31 13.60 2.02
N PRO A 84 18.51 14.50 1.06
CA PRO A 84 17.46 15.36 0.55
C PRO A 84 16.61 14.63 -0.52
N LEU A 85 16.08 13.44 -0.18
CA LEU A 85 15.27 12.64 -1.11
C LEU A 85 13.87 13.24 -1.30
N ILE A 86 13.23 13.59 -0.19
CA ILE A 86 11.85 14.08 -0.16
C ILE A 86 11.87 15.53 0.33
N PRO A 87 11.06 16.44 -0.24
CA PRO A 87 10.90 17.78 0.30
C PRO A 87 10.44 17.74 1.76
N GLU A 88 11.01 18.62 2.59
CA GLU A 88 10.46 18.84 3.92
C GLU A 88 9.04 19.39 3.82
N ARG A 89 8.19 18.98 4.75
CA ARG A 89 6.82 19.48 4.86
C ARG A 89 6.56 19.90 6.30
N GLU A 90 5.87 21.02 6.49
CA GLU A 90 5.64 21.58 7.83
C GLU A 90 4.86 20.60 8.73
N GLU A 91 3.96 19.83 8.13
CA GLU A 91 3.10 18.86 8.81
C GLU A 91 3.83 17.59 9.29
N ARG A 92 5.05 17.31 8.77
CA ARG A 92 5.82 16.10 9.12
C ARG A 92 7.33 16.29 9.13
N LYS A 93 7.95 15.99 10.28
CA LYS A 93 9.40 15.77 10.36
C LYS A 93 9.74 14.47 9.64
N THR A 94 10.63 14.53 8.65
CA THR A 94 11.01 13.39 7.82
C THR A 94 12.50 13.14 7.92
N LEU A 95 12.90 11.88 8.06
CA LEU A 95 14.29 11.45 8.03
C LEU A 95 14.50 10.48 6.88
N CYS A 96 15.29 10.89 5.89
CA CYS A 96 15.69 10.03 4.79
C CYS A 96 17.04 9.35 5.07
N PHE A 97 17.21 8.14 4.56
CA PHE A 97 18.40 7.31 4.79
C PHE A 97 18.69 6.40 3.59
N LEU A 98 19.92 5.96 3.48
CA LEU A 98 20.40 4.97 2.54
C LEU A 98 21.06 3.84 3.31
N TRP A 99 20.72 2.62 2.96
CA TRP A 99 21.38 1.42 3.45
C TRP A 99 21.80 0.52 2.30
N ARG A 100 22.78 -0.34 2.57
CA ARG A 100 23.31 -1.31 1.60
C ARG A 100 23.53 -2.67 2.27
N GLY A 101 23.10 -3.71 1.58
CA GLY A 101 23.44 -5.12 1.81
C GLY A 101 23.58 -5.80 0.45
N ASN A 102 22.97 -6.96 0.26
CA ASN A 102 22.83 -7.57 -1.08
C ASN A 102 21.98 -6.72 -2.04
N PHE A 103 21.07 -5.94 -1.47
CA PHE A 103 20.30 -4.90 -2.15
C PHE A 103 20.68 -3.53 -1.61
N LYS A 104 20.30 -2.50 -2.34
CA LYS A 104 20.41 -1.10 -1.92
C LYS A 104 19.01 -0.57 -1.66
N GLY A 105 18.83 0.18 -0.58
CA GLY A 105 17.54 0.75 -0.22
C GLY A 105 17.65 2.23 0.12
N TYR A 106 16.87 3.06 -0.58
CA TYR A 106 16.62 4.45 -0.23
C TYR A 106 15.32 4.52 0.56
N GLY A 107 15.38 4.99 1.80
CA GLY A 107 14.24 5.02 2.68
C GLY A 107 13.96 6.39 3.26
N ALA A 108 12.73 6.56 3.72
CA ALA A 108 12.28 7.70 4.50
C ALA A 108 11.37 7.22 5.63
N ALA A 109 11.49 7.87 6.78
CA ALA A 109 10.55 7.71 7.87
C ALA A 109 10.04 9.06 8.33
N TRP A 110 8.79 9.12 8.74
CA TRP A 110 8.19 10.33 9.30
C TRP A 110 7.10 9.97 10.29
N PHE A 111 6.70 10.97 11.07
CA PHE A 111 5.51 10.92 11.89
C PHE A 111 4.51 11.96 11.39
N CYS A 112 3.29 11.53 11.09
CA CYS A 112 2.21 12.45 10.72
C CYS A 112 1.36 12.81 11.93
N ARG A 113 1.19 14.12 12.16
CA ARG A 113 0.46 14.66 13.30
C ARG A 113 -1.05 14.50 13.18
N GLU A 114 -1.56 14.35 11.96
CA GLU A 114 -2.99 14.25 11.66
C GLU A 114 -3.50 12.82 11.87
N CYS A 115 -2.97 11.86 11.12
CA CYS A 115 -3.37 10.46 11.21
C CYS A 115 -2.69 9.69 12.35
N LYS A 116 -1.73 10.31 13.04
CA LYS A 116 -0.96 9.74 14.17
C LYS A 116 -0.21 8.46 13.80
N ARG A 117 0.23 8.34 12.55
CA ARG A 117 1.03 7.22 12.07
C ARG A 117 2.52 7.59 12.08
N ALA A 118 3.33 6.69 12.60
CA ALA A 118 4.73 6.59 12.22
C ALA A 118 4.80 5.72 10.96
N VAL A 119 5.40 6.24 9.90
CA VAL A 119 5.56 5.55 8.62
C VAL A 119 7.04 5.39 8.36
N ILE A 120 7.42 4.22 7.84
CA ILE A 120 8.71 3.99 7.22
C ILE A 120 8.49 3.36 5.85
N ALA A 121 9.05 3.99 4.83
CA ALA A 121 8.97 3.55 3.45
C ALA A 121 10.38 3.41 2.86
N GLN A 122 10.55 2.47 1.95
CA GLN A 122 11.81 2.28 1.23
C GLN A 122 11.60 1.80 -0.19
N VAL A 123 12.39 2.36 -1.11
CA VAL A 123 12.54 1.87 -2.46
C VAL A 123 13.82 1.05 -2.53
N LEU A 124 13.70 -0.19 -2.97
CA LEU A 124 14.78 -1.16 -3.08
C LEU A 124 15.19 -1.34 -4.54
N GLY A 125 16.47 -1.61 -4.73
CA GLY A 125 17.01 -2.01 -6.02
C GLY A 125 18.28 -2.83 -5.87
N ARG A 126 18.81 -3.29 -7.00
CA ARG A 126 20.10 -4.00 -7.03
C ARG A 126 21.23 -3.04 -6.60
N ALA A 127 22.32 -3.59 -6.07
CA ALA A 127 23.41 -2.79 -5.53
C ALA A 127 24.06 -1.84 -6.56
N ASP A 128 24.05 -2.24 -7.83
CA ASP A 128 24.61 -1.58 -9.00
C ASP A 128 23.55 -0.89 -9.89
N GLU A 129 22.29 -0.88 -9.47
CA GLU A 129 21.19 -0.32 -10.26
C GLU A 129 21.33 1.19 -10.44
N ARG A 130 21.38 1.62 -11.71
CA ARG A 130 21.44 3.04 -12.08
C ARG A 130 20.04 3.65 -12.00
N GLY A 131 19.95 4.91 -11.58
CA GLY A 131 18.68 5.65 -11.50
C GLY A 131 17.83 5.34 -10.26
N LEU A 132 18.31 4.48 -9.35
CA LEU A 132 17.55 4.07 -8.16
C LEU A 132 17.26 5.25 -7.22
N GLU A 133 18.17 6.22 -7.12
CA GLU A 133 17.97 7.39 -6.26
C GLU A 133 16.86 8.29 -6.79
N GLU A 134 16.86 8.54 -8.10
CA GLU A 134 15.86 9.34 -8.81
C GLU A 134 14.48 8.67 -8.71
N LEU A 135 14.43 7.36 -8.93
CA LEU A 135 13.20 6.57 -8.75
C LEU A 135 12.71 6.60 -7.30
N ALA A 136 13.61 6.46 -6.33
CA ALA A 136 13.25 6.54 -4.92
C ALA A 136 12.70 7.93 -4.55
N LYS A 137 13.32 9.00 -5.05
CA LYS A 137 12.85 10.37 -4.87
C LYS A 137 11.45 10.55 -5.45
N GLU A 138 11.20 10.06 -6.66
CA GLU A 138 9.91 10.14 -7.32
C GLU A 138 8.82 9.39 -6.54
N VAL A 139 9.05 8.11 -6.26
CA VAL A 139 8.07 7.25 -5.57
C VAL A 139 7.81 7.74 -4.16
N LEU A 140 8.85 7.99 -3.35
CA LEU A 140 8.67 8.37 -1.95
C LEU A 140 8.07 9.78 -1.81
N SER A 141 8.31 10.70 -2.76
CA SER A 141 7.69 12.03 -2.73
C SER A 141 6.20 12.01 -3.08
N SER A 142 5.76 11.03 -3.87
CA SER A 142 4.33 10.84 -4.19
C SER A 142 3.53 10.31 -3.00
N LEU A 143 4.20 9.67 -2.03
CA LEU A 143 3.55 8.94 -0.95
C LEU A 143 2.73 9.86 -0.02
N ARG A 144 1.45 9.52 0.12
CA ARG A 144 0.49 10.09 1.08
C ARG A 144 0.13 9.04 2.12
N ASP A 145 0.04 9.45 3.39
CA ASP A 145 -0.19 8.54 4.52
C ASP A 145 -1.59 8.62 5.13
N HIS A 146 -2.41 9.52 4.60
CA HIS A 146 -3.83 9.63 4.86
C HIS A 146 -4.51 10.22 3.61
N PRO A 147 -5.83 10.00 3.44
CA PRO A 147 -6.60 10.62 2.37
C PRO A 147 -6.71 12.14 2.57
N GLU A 148 -6.76 12.87 1.47
CA GLU A 148 -7.07 14.30 1.46
C GLU A 148 -8.61 14.45 1.29
N GLY A 149 -9.32 14.81 2.37
CA GLY A 149 -10.77 15.06 2.34
C GLY A 149 -11.66 13.93 2.86
N GLU A 150 -12.89 13.85 2.35
CA GLU A 150 -13.95 12.96 2.84
C GLU A 150 -13.97 11.59 2.16
N GLU A 151 -13.06 11.35 1.21
CA GLU A 151 -13.00 10.13 0.42
C GLU A 151 -11.68 9.40 0.63
N THR A 152 -11.73 8.07 0.53
CA THR A 152 -10.55 7.19 0.59
C THR A 152 -10.50 6.34 -0.66
N VAL A 153 -9.39 6.46 -1.39
CA VAL A 153 -9.10 5.64 -2.56
C VAL A 153 -8.52 4.30 -2.12
N TRP A 154 -8.99 3.24 -2.76
CA TRP A 154 -8.44 1.89 -2.68
C TRP A 154 -8.07 1.46 -4.08
N SER A 155 -6.80 1.15 -4.31
CA SER A 155 -6.28 0.84 -5.63
C SER A 155 -5.27 -0.31 -5.55
N VAL A 156 -5.69 -1.51 -5.95
CA VAL A 156 -4.86 -2.73 -5.97
C VAL A 156 -5.29 -3.66 -7.08
N TYR A 157 -4.34 -4.36 -7.72
CA TYR A 157 -4.60 -5.32 -8.80
C TYR A 157 -5.48 -4.78 -9.94
N GLY A 158 -5.35 -3.49 -10.28
CA GLY A 158 -6.14 -2.83 -11.32
C GLY A 158 -7.61 -2.59 -10.94
N LEU A 159 -8.02 -2.86 -9.70
CA LEU A 159 -9.26 -2.32 -9.14
C LEU A 159 -8.94 -0.94 -8.56
N THR A 160 -9.75 0.07 -8.90
CA THR A 160 -9.80 1.34 -8.19
C THR A 160 -11.22 1.57 -7.69
N VAL A 161 -11.37 1.83 -6.40
CA VAL A 161 -12.65 2.20 -5.79
C VAL A 161 -12.46 3.33 -4.79
N VAL A 162 -13.43 4.23 -4.74
CA VAL A 162 -13.49 5.33 -3.79
C VAL A 162 -14.62 5.03 -2.81
N VAL A 163 -14.33 5.14 -1.52
CA VAL A 163 -15.32 5.00 -0.44
C VAL A 163 -15.21 6.18 0.51
N PRO A 164 -16.28 6.58 1.22
CA PRO A 164 -16.19 7.65 2.20
C PRO A 164 -15.17 7.31 3.31
N SER A 165 -14.47 8.31 3.82
CA SER A 165 -13.30 8.14 4.70
C SER A 165 -13.63 7.63 6.10
N ASP A 166 -14.89 7.67 6.49
CA ASP A 166 -15.43 7.08 7.71
C ASP A 166 -15.76 5.57 7.57
N TRP A 167 -15.62 4.99 6.37
CA TRP A 167 -15.77 3.55 6.15
C TRP A 167 -14.45 2.83 6.38
N ARG A 168 -14.54 1.66 7.01
CA ARG A 168 -13.37 0.82 7.32
C ARG A 168 -13.42 -0.50 6.55
N LEU A 169 -12.25 -0.99 6.16
CA LEU A 169 -12.12 -2.32 5.56
C LEU A 169 -12.40 -3.38 6.64
N LEU A 170 -13.48 -4.14 6.44
CA LEU A 170 -13.88 -5.26 7.29
C LEU A 170 -13.24 -6.59 6.86
N GLY A 171 -12.86 -6.70 5.58
CA GLY A 171 -12.20 -7.88 5.04
C GLY A 171 -11.96 -7.77 3.55
N PHE A 172 -11.08 -8.63 3.03
CA PHE A 172 -10.78 -8.72 1.62
C PHE A 172 -10.44 -10.17 1.25
N ARG A 173 -10.53 -10.49 -0.04
CA ARG A 173 -10.04 -11.74 -0.61
C ARG A 173 -9.40 -11.46 -1.95
N PHE A 174 -8.21 -12.03 -2.17
CA PHE A 174 -7.54 -12.03 -3.46
C PHE A 174 -7.34 -13.49 -3.88
N LEU A 175 -8.05 -13.88 -4.92
CA LEU A 175 -7.98 -15.18 -5.56
C LEU A 175 -7.63 -14.98 -7.03
N THR A 176 -7.14 -16.03 -7.68
CA THR A 176 -6.91 -15.99 -9.13
C THR A 176 -8.20 -15.66 -9.86
N GLY A 177 -8.20 -14.54 -10.59
CA GLY A 177 -9.36 -14.07 -11.35
C GLY A 177 -10.53 -13.53 -10.52
N TYR A 178 -10.37 -13.35 -9.21
CA TYR A 178 -11.41 -12.76 -8.37
C TYR A 178 -10.82 -12.00 -7.19
N LEU A 179 -11.28 -10.77 -6.98
CA LEU A 179 -11.04 -10.06 -5.74
C LEU A 179 -12.31 -9.49 -5.14
N ASN A 180 -12.29 -9.33 -3.82
CA ASN A 180 -13.30 -8.54 -3.14
C ASN A 180 -12.72 -7.69 -2.02
N LEU A 181 -13.37 -6.55 -1.79
CA LEU A 181 -13.12 -5.65 -0.68
C LEU A 181 -14.46 -5.41 0.01
N LYS A 182 -14.53 -5.69 1.32
CA LYS A 182 -15.71 -5.45 2.14
C LYS A 182 -15.45 -4.27 3.07
N PHE A 183 -16.29 -3.26 2.97
CA PHE A 183 -16.26 -2.06 3.79
C PHE A 183 -17.48 -2.02 4.70
N GLY A 184 -17.39 -1.28 5.79
CA GLY A 184 -18.55 -0.97 6.61
C GLY A 184 -18.42 0.27 7.47
N ARG A 185 -19.59 0.76 7.89
CA ARG A 185 -19.80 1.91 8.75
C ARG A 185 -21.02 1.66 9.62
N GLY A 186 -20.82 1.50 10.94
CA GLY A 186 -21.90 1.12 11.85
C GLY A 186 -22.54 -0.21 11.44
N LYS A 187 -23.81 -0.18 11.03
CA LYS A 187 -24.55 -1.36 10.53
C LYS A 187 -24.49 -1.51 9.01
N ASP A 188 -24.05 -0.48 8.30
CA ASP A 188 -24.00 -0.47 6.83
C ASP A 188 -22.75 -1.18 6.33
N THR A 189 -22.89 -1.92 5.23
CA THR A 189 -21.76 -2.58 4.57
C THR A 189 -21.88 -2.50 3.07
N VAL A 190 -20.74 -2.37 2.40
CA VAL A 190 -20.61 -2.38 0.94
C VAL A 190 -19.52 -3.38 0.60
N THR A 191 -19.81 -4.27 -0.34
CA THR A 191 -18.80 -5.21 -0.84
C THR A 191 -18.59 -4.97 -2.32
N VAL A 192 -17.34 -4.68 -2.67
CA VAL A 192 -16.90 -4.50 -4.05
C VAL A 192 -16.36 -5.83 -4.52
N HIS A 193 -16.81 -6.27 -5.68
CA HIS A 193 -16.38 -7.51 -6.31
C HIS A 193 -15.80 -7.20 -7.69
N ARG A 194 -14.66 -7.81 -8.01
CA ARG A 194 -14.09 -7.78 -9.36
C ARG A 194 -13.78 -9.20 -9.79
N TRP A 195 -14.30 -9.58 -10.96
CA TRP A 195 -14.00 -10.82 -11.63
C TRP A 195 -13.16 -10.52 -12.87
N ALA A 196 -12.11 -11.30 -13.09
CA ALA A 196 -11.40 -11.31 -14.37
C ALA A 196 -12.24 -12.10 -15.39
N MET A 197 -11.96 -11.88 -16.68
CA MET A 197 -12.62 -12.58 -17.79
C MET A 197 -14.16 -12.50 -17.74
N ALA A 198 -14.69 -11.34 -17.30
CA ALA A 198 -16.12 -11.13 -17.15
C ALA A 198 -16.88 -11.39 -18.47
N GLU A 199 -16.30 -11.01 -19.61
CA GLU A 199 -16.88 -11.28 -20.93
C GLU A 199 -17.12 -12.77 -21.18
N HIS A 200 -16.17 -13.64 -20.82
CA HIS A 200 -16.34 -15.08 -20.93
C HIS A 200 -17.35 -15.60 -19.89
N LEU A 201 -17.28 -15.11 -18.64
CA LEU A 201 -18.20 -15.51 -17.57
C LEU A 201 -19.66 -15.12 -17.84
N LEU A 202 -19.89 -14.05 -18.59
CA LEU A 202 -21.21 -13.54 -18.97
C LEU A 202 -21.66 -14.02 -20.35
N SER A 203 -20.86 -14.84 -21.05
CA SER A 203 -21.26 -15.39 -22.35
C SER A 203 -22.33 -16.50 -22.23
N GLU A 204 -22.50 -17.08 -21.04
CA GLU A 204 -23.40 -18.21 -20.77
C GLU A 204 -24.72 -17.81 -20.08
N GLY A 205 -24.96 -16.51 -19.83
CA GLY A 205 -26.16 -16.04 -19.13
C GLY A 205 -26.14 -14.53 -18.87
N ASP A 206 -27.20 -14.00 -18.26
CA ASP A 206 -27.22 -12.58 -17.91
C ASP A 206 -26.45 -12.26 -16.62
N LEU A 207 -26.19 -10.97 -16.40
CA LEU A 207 -25.46 -10.50 -15.22
C LEU A 207 -26.16 -10.85 -13.91
N PHE A 208 -27.50 -10.93 -13.91
CA PHE A 208 -28.28 -11.17 -12.72
C PHE A 208 -28.15 -12.63 -12.27
N ASP A 209 -28.28 -13.57 -13.19
CA ASP A 209 -28.06 -14.99 -12.94
C ASP A 209 -26.64 -15.25 -12.43
N PHE A 210 -25.65 -14.60 -13.04
CA PHE A 210 -24.26 -14.67 -12.60
C PHE A 210 -24.11 -14.18 -11.14
N LEU A 211 -24.73 -13.05 -10.78
CA LEU A 211 -24.71 -12.49 -9.44
C LEU A 211 -25.46 -13.36 -8.42
N LEU A 212 -26.58 -14.00 -8.79
CA LEU A 212 -27.29 -14.92 -7.90
C LEU A 212 -26.49 -16.20 -7.60
N GLN A 213 -25.82 -16.73 -8.63
CA GLN A 213 -25.02 -17.93 -8.52
C GLN A 213 -23.76 -17.70 -7.68
N ARG A 214 -23.03 -16.60 -7.92
CA ARG A 214 -21.69 -16.34 -7.34
C ARG A 214 -21.63 -15.24 -6.29
N GLY A 215 -22.68 -14.46 -6.12
CA GLY A 215 -22.78 -13.40 -5.12
C GLY A 215 -23.01 -13.92 -3.69
N SER A 216 -23.13 -12.99 -2.75
CA SER A 216 -23.41 -13.34 -1.35
C SER A 216 -24.82 -13.94 -1.20
N LYS A 217 -25.02 -14.79 -0.19
CA LYS A 217 -26.35 -15.34 0.16
C LYS A 217 -27.42 -14.25 0.37
N SER A 218 -27.03 -13.01 0.66
CA SER A 218 -27.94 -11.88 0.84
C SER A 218 -28.48 -11.34 -0.49
N LEU A 219 -27.72 -11.41 -1.59
CA LEU A 219 -28.19 -11.00 -2.92
C LEU A 219 -29.30 -11.91 -3.44
N ARG A 220 -29.31 -13.18 -3.03
CA ARG A 220 -30.41 -14.13 -3.32
C ARG A 220 -31.75 -13.78 -2.68
N LYS A 221 -31.78 -12.78 -1.78
CA LYS A 221 -32.99 -12.33 -1.08
C LYS A 221 -33.48 -10.97 -1.56
N VAL A 222 -32.77 -10.32 -2.49
CA VAL A 222 -33.16 -9.00 -2.99
C VAL A 222 -34.02 -9.21 -4.23
N ASN A 223 -35.32 -8.92 -4.12
CA ASN A 223 -36.15 -8.67 -5.30
C ASN A 223 -35.74 -7.30 -5.83
N LEU A 224 -34.92 -7.29 -6.87
CA LEU A 224 -34.66 -6.08 -7.65
C LEU A 224 -35.65 -6.11 -8.80
N GLU A 225 -36.61 -5.19 -8.78
CA GLU A 225 -37.51 -4.97 -9.93
C GLU A 225 -36.65 -4.50 -11.11
N GLY A 226 -36.75 -5.24 -12.22
CA GLY A 226 -35.97 -5.04 -13.44
C GLY A 226 -36.45 -3.86 -14.28
#